data_AF-A0A2N5KF97-F1
#
_entry.id   AF-A0A2N5KF97-F1
#
_cell.length_a   1.000
_cell.length_b   1.000
_cell.length_c   1.000
_cell.angle_alpha   90.00
_cell.angle_beta   90.00
_cell.angle_gamma   90.00
#
_symmetry.space_group_name_H-M   'P 1'
#
loop_
_entity.id
_entity.type
_entity.pdbx_description
1 polymer ?
#
loop_
_entity_poly.entity_id
_entity_poly.type
_entity_poly.pdbx_seq_one_letter_code
_entity_poly.pdbx_strand_id
1 'polypeptide(L)'
;MGRESLRRHEEHLPETLALAEKARETAHADDLLAQIRALQGATFRTLEKAESAEDWAVLLRAVREGRENAETLGKLLGRLDERPQVNIVMNPQWLELRTVIISALEPHEAAREAVLRALEQGGGEDVRA
;
A
#
# COMPACT_ATOMS: atom_id res chain seq x y z
N MET A 1 38.52 32.80 -8.40
CA MET A 1 37.30 32.15 -8.94
C MET A 1 36.90 30.89 -8.13
N GLY A 2 36.96 30.91 -6.78
CA GLY A 2 36.68 29.71 -5.97
C GLY A 2 35.41 29.77 -5.11
N ARG A 3 35.06 30.96 -4.58
CA ARG A 3 33.95 31.11 -3.63
C ARG A 3 32.57 30.89 -4.24
N GLU A 4 32.40 31.28 -5.50
CA GLU A 4 31.12 31.14 -6.19
C GLU A 4 30.81 29.69 -6.58
N SER A 5 31.85 28.90 -6.85
CA SER A 5 31.72 27.46 -7.08
C SER A 5 31.39 26.70 -5.79
N LEU A 6 31.98 27.10 -4.66
CA LEU A 6 31.64 26.53 -3.34
C LEU A 6 30.21 26.87 -2.94
N ARG A 7 29.77 28.12 -3.15
CA ARG A 7 28.41 28.55 -2.79
C ARG A 7 27.33 27.83 -3.61
N ARG A 8 27.55 27.67 -4.92
CA ARG A 8 26.67 26.87 -5.78
C ARG A 8 26.65 25.40 -5.37
N HIS A 9 27.77 24.84 -4.93
CA HIS A 9 27.81 23.47 -4.44
C HIS A 9 27.00 23.29 -3.14
N GLU A 10 27.08 24.25 -2.22
CA GLU A 10 26.32 24.24 -0.96
C GLU A 10 24.80 24.31 -1.19
N GLU A 11 24.37 25.13 -2.16
CA GLU A 11 22.96 25.28 -2.55
C GLU A 11 22.36 24.00 -3.16
N HIS A 12 23.15 23.22 -3.91
CA HIS A 12 22.69 21.97 -4.57
C HIS A 12 22.92 20.68 -3.75
N LEU A 13 23.58 20.78 -2.59
CA LEU A 13 23.87 19.63 -1.72
C LEU A 13 22.58 18.94 -1.22
N PRO A 14 21.54 19.66 -0.75
CA PRO A 14 20.32 19.02 -0.24
C PRO A 14 19.56 18.24 -1.32
N GLU A 15 19.50 18.79 -2.54
CA GLU A 15 18.86 18.15 -3.70
C GLU A 15 19.62 16.88 -4.12
N THR A 16 20.96 16.96 -4.16
CA THR A 16 21.82 15.82 -4.49
C THR A 16 21.73 14.71 -3.45
N LEU A 17 21.67 15.07 -2.15
CA LEU A 17 21.49 14.12 -1.06
C LEU A 17 20.11 13.44 -1.11
N ALA A 18 19.04 14.20 -1.39
CA ALA A 18 17.71 13.64 -1.57
C ALA A 18 17.63 12.69 -2.77
N LEU A 19 18.32 13.02 -3.87
CA LEU A 19 18.41 12.14 -5.05
C LEU A 19 19.20 10.87 -4.74
N ALA A 20 20.30 10.97 -3.98
CA ALA A 20 21.10 9.82 -3.55
C ALA A 20 20.32 8.89 -2.61
N GLU A 21 19.53 9.47 -1.70
CA GLU A 21 18.62 8.72 -0.82
C GLU A 21 17.60 7.92 -1.65
N LYS A 22 16.91 8.58 -2.58
CA LYS A 22 15.95 7.93 -3.47
C LYS A 22 16.59 6.84 -4.34
N ALA A 23 17.81 7.07 -4.82
CA ALA A 23 18.55 6.07 -5.58
C ALA A 23 18.89 4.85 -4.71
N ARG A 24 19.27 5.06 -3.44
CA ARG A 24 19.52 3.98 -2.48
C ARG A 24 18.25 3.20 -2.15
N GLU A 25 17.13 3.88 -1.92
CA GLU A 25 15.82 3.26 -1.69
C GLU A 25 15.41 2.38 -2.88
N THR A 26 15.57 2.89 -4.11
CA THR A 26 15.25 2.16 -5.34
C THR A 26 16.15 0.93 -5.48
N ALA A 27 17.45 1.07 -5.28
CA ALA A 27 18.39 -0.05 -5.35
C ALA A 27 18.09 -1.13 -4.29
N HIS A 28 17.69 -0.72 -3.09
CA HIS A 28 17.29 -1.65 -2.04
C HIS A 28 15.99 -2.39 -2.39
N ALA A 29 15.01 -1.70 -2.98
CA ALA A 29 13.79 -2.32 -3.46
C ALA A 29 14.05 -3.33 -4.59
N ASP A 30 14.94 -3.01 -5.52
CA ASP A 30 15.36 -3.91 -6.61
C ASP A 30 16.06 -5.16 -6.07
N ASP A 31 16.92 -5.01 -5.05
CA ASP A 31 17.57 -6.13 -4.38
C ASP A 31 16.56 -7.05 -3.67
N LEU A 32 15.62 -6.49 -2.92
CA LEU A 32 14.56 -7.26 -2.28
C LEU A 32 13.70 -8.02 -3.30
N LEU A 33 13.34 -7.37 -4.41
CA LEU A 33 12.60 -8.01 -5.50
C LEU A 33 13.40 -9.16 -6.13
N ALA A 34 14.71 -9.01 -6.29
CA ALA A 34 15.59 -10.07 -6.78
C ALA A 34 15.64 -11.26 -5.81
N GLN A 35 15.74 -10.99 -4.51
CA GLN A 35 15.74 -12.03 -3.46
C GLN A 35 14.45 -12.85 -3.47
N ILE A 36 13.28 -12.21 -3.56
CA ILE A 36 11.99 -12.93 -3.57
C ILE A 36 11.80 -13.72 -4.87
N ARG A 37 12.27 -13.22 -6.01
CA ARG A 37 12.28 -14.00 -7.27
C ARG A 37 13.16 -15.25 -7.15
N ALA A 38 14.32 -15.13 -6.52
CA ALA A 38 15.22 -16.25 -6.29
C ALA A 38 14.56 -17.30 -5.36
N LEU A 39 13.87 -16.83 -4.30
CA LEU A 39 13.11 -17.69 -3.39
C LEU A 39 11.98 -18.43 -4.12
N GLN A 40 11.22 -17.74 -4.97
CA GLN A 40 10.18 -18.36 -5.79
C GLN A 40 10.73 -19.45 -6.71
N GLY A 41 11.87 -19.18 -7.37
CA GLY A 41 12.54 -20.19 -8.18
C GLY A 41 13.04 -21.39 -7.37
N ALA A 42 13.49 -21.19 -6.13
CA ALA A 42 13.87 -22.28 -5.23
C ALA A 42 12.67 -23.13 -4.82
N THR A 43 11.54 -22.50 -4.50
CA THR A 43 10.29 -23.21 -4.17
C THR A 43 9.80 -24.07 -5.32
N PHE A 44 9.85 -23.57 -6.56
CA PHE A 44 9.49 -24.36 -7.74
C PHE A 44 10.40 -25.57 -7.96
N ARG A 45 11.72 -25.42 -7.78
CA ARG A 45 12.65 -26.57 -7.82
C ARG A 45 12.36 -27.59 -6.72
N THR A 46 11.93 -27.15 -5.54
CA THR A 46 11.53 -28.04 -4.45
C THR A 46 10.25 -28.80 -4.80
N LEU A 47 9.29 -28.14 -5.45
CA LEU A 47 8.06 -28.79 -5.95
C LEU A 47 8.39 -29.92 -6.93
N GLU A 48 9.20 -29.64 -7.95
CA GLU A 48 9.59 -30.65 -8.96
C GLU A 48 10.27 -31.87 -8.31
N LYS A 49 11.14 -31.64 -7.33
CA LYS A 49 11.82 -32.71 -6.58
C LYS A 49 10.87 -33.51 -5.69
N ALA A 50 9.97 -32.83 -4.99
CA ALA A 50 8.99 -33.47 -4.11
C ALA A 50 7.98 -34.30 -4.91
N GLU A 51 7.55 -33.80 -6.07
CA GLU A 51 6.67 -34.53 -6.99
C GLU A 51 7.36 -35.80 -7.51
N SER A 52 8.62 -35.68 -7.97
CA SER A 52 9.42 -36.83 -8.43
C SER A 52 9.68 -37.87 -7.34
N ALA A 53 9.72 -37.45 -6.07
CA ALA A 53 9.92 -38.32 -4.92
C ALA A 53 8.60 -38.84 -4.31
N GLU A 54 7.44 -38.44 -4.87
CA GLU A 54 6.11 -38.71 -4.32
C GLU A 54 5.95 -38.26 -2.84
N ASP A 55 6.73 -37.26 -2.41
CA ASP A 55 6.65 -36.68 -1.06
C ASP A 55 5.56 -35.61 -1.04
N TRP A 56 4.32 -36.08 -0.93
CA TRP A 56 3.13 -35.22 -0.92
C TRP A 56 3.13 -34.21 0.23
N ALA A 57 3.77 -34.51 1.35
CA ALA A 57 3.83 -33.60 2.49
C ALA A 57 4.75 -32.40 2.20
N VAL A 58 5.92 -32.65 1.61
CA VAL A 58 6.82 -31.57 1.17
C VAL A 58 6.22 -30.81 0.00
N LEU A 59 5.56 -31.50 -0.92
CA LEU A 59 4.89 -30.87 -2.07
C LEU A 59 3.83 -29.86 -1.61
N LEU A 60 2.92 -30.25 -0.70
CA LEU A 60 1.88 -29.36 -0.18
C LEU A 60 2.44 -28.15 0.57
N ARG A 61 3.54 -28.32 1.31
CA ARG A 61 4.24 -27.20 1.98
C ARG A 61 4.85 -26.26 0.94
N ALA A 62 5.57 -26.78 -0.05
CA ALA A 62 6.17 -25.96 -1.09
C ALA A 62 5.12 -25.21 -1.94
N VAL A 63 3.94 -25.79 -2.17
CA VAL A 63 2.82 -25.08 -2.83
C VAL A 63 2.38 -23.87 -1.99
N ARG A 64 2.26 -24.03 -0.66
CA ARG A 64 1.90 -22.94 0.24
C ARG A 64 2.92 -21.80 0.19
N GLU A 65 4.19 -22.11 0.37
CA GLU A 65 5.29 -21.13 0.28
C GLU A 65 5.30 -20.43 -1.10
N GLY A 66 5.05 -21.18 -2.18
CA GLY A 66 5.00 -20.65 -3.53
C GLY A 66 3.87 -19.65 -3.77
N ARG A 67 2.75 -19.81 -3.06
CA ARG A 67 1.64 -18.85 -3.08
C ARG A 67 1.97 -17.59 -2.27
N GLU A 68 2.57 -17.75 -1.09
CA GLU A 68 2.95 -16.63 -0.21
C GLU A 68 4.01 -15.72 -0.87
N ASN A 69 5.00 -16.33 -1.53
CA ASN A 69 5.96 -15.62 -2.36
C ASN A 69 5.31 -14.89 -3.53
N ALA A 70 4.36 -15.53 -4.23
CA ALA A 70 3.65 -14.92 -5.36
C ALA A 70 2.78 -13.72 -4.93
N GLU A 71 2.12 -13.82 -3.77
CA GLU A 71 1.41 -12.70 -3.15
C GLU A 71 2.38 -11.55 -2.85
N THR A 72 3.51 -11.85 -2.22
CA THR A 72 4.52 -10.83 -1.89
C THR A 72 5.10 -10.15 -3.14
N LEU A 73 5.34 -10.91 -4.22
CA LEU A 73 5.73 -10.34 -5.51
C LEU A 73 4.64 -9.46 -6.11
N GLY A 74 3.37 -9.85 -6.00
CA GLY A 74 2.24 -9.06 -6.46
C GLY A 74 2.15 -7.71 -5.74
N LYS A 75 2.37 -7.71 -4.43
CA LYS A 75 2.43 -6.52 -3.57
C LYS A 75 3.58 -5.59 -3.95
N LEU A 76 4.81 -6.11 -4.01
CA LEU A 76 6.00 -5.32 -4.39
C LEU A 76 5.91 -4.73 -5.80
N LEU A 77 5.23 -5.41 -6.73
CA LEU A 77 5.06 -4.94 -8.10
C LEU A 77 3.86 -4.00 -8.26
N GLY A 78 3.17 -3.65 -7.18
CA GLY A 78 1.97 -2.81 -7.19
C GLY A 78 0.80 -3.43 -7.97
N ARG A 79 0.82 -4.76 -8.15
CA ARG A 79 -0.22 -5.52 -8.87
C ARG A 79 -1.32 -6.05 -7.96
N LEU A 80 -1.11 -6.00 -6.64
CA LEU A 80 -2.14 -6.27 -5.65
C LEU A 80 -2.46 -4.96 -4.94
N ASP A 81 -3.75 -4.66 -4.82
CA ASP A 81 -4.22 -3.47 -4.12
C ASP A 81 -4.08 -3.70 -2.61
N GLU A 82 -3.19 -2.95 -1.96
CA GLU A 82 -2.90 -3.04 -0.53
C GLU A 82 -3.60 -1.95 0.29
N ARG A 83 -4.45 -1.14 -0.33
CA ARG A 83 -5.13 -0.04 0.38
C ARG A 83 -5.95 -0.64 1.52
N PRO A 84 -5.73 -0.19 2.77
CA PRO A 84 -6.61 -0.56 3.87
C PRO A 84 -8.03 -0.15 3.51
N GLN A 85 -8.95 -1.11 3.44
CA GLN A 85 -10.38 -0.79 3.40
C GLN A 85 -10.75 -0.24 4.78
N VAL A 86 -10.61 1.08 4.96
CA VAL A 86 -11.05 1.75 6.17
C VAL A 86 -12.57 1.76 6.14
N ASN A 87 -13.19 0.99 7.03
CA ASN A 87 -14.63 1.08 7.25
C ASN A 87 -14.92 2.37 8.05
N ILE A 88 -15.07 3.49 7.34
CA ILE A 88 -15.27 4.84 7.91
C ILE A 88 -16.59 4.91 8.69
N VAL A 89 -17.58 4.06 8.36
CA VAL A 89 -18.91 4.05 8.98
C VAL A 89 -18.85 3.72 10.48
N MET A 90 -17.86 2.92 10.91
CA MET A 90 -17.70 2.50 12.31
C MET A 90 -16.63 3.31 13.08
N ASN A 91 -16.05 4.34 12.46
CA ASN A 91 -15.05 5.18 13.13
C ASN A 91 -15.75 6.19 14.07
N PRO A 92 -15.48 6.19 15.39
CA PRO A 92 -16.06 7.16 16.32
C PRO A 92 -15.83 8.63 15.93
N GLN A 93 -14.67 8.93 15.34
CA GLN A 93 -14.34 10.29 14.86
C GLN A 93 -15.24 10.74 13.71
N TRP A 94 -15.75 9.80 12.90
CA TRP A 94 -16.70 10.08 11.84
C TRP A 94 -18.08 10.47 12.40
N LEU A 95 -18.53 9.78 13.46
CA LEU A 95 -19.77 10.12 14.13
C LEU A 95 -19.71 11.49 14.82
N GLU A 96 -18.56 11.81 15.44
CA GLU A 96 -18.31 13.14 16.03
C GLU A 96 -18.33 14.24 14.96
N LEU A 97 -17.64 14.03 13.83
CA LEU A 97 -17.61 14.99 12.73
C LEU A 97 -19.01 15.24 12.14
N ARG A 98 -19.82 14.19 11.96
CA ARG A 98 -21.20 14.31 11.47
C ARG A 98 -22.06 15.13 12.44
N THR A 99 -21.91 14.91 13.74
CA THR A 99 -22.61 15.68 14.77
C THR A 99 -22.23 17.16 14.70
N VAL A 100 -20.94 17.47 14.63
CA VAL A 100 -20.44 18.86 14.54
C VAL A 100 -20.97 19.56 13.29
N ILE A 101 -20.95 18.89 12.13
CA ILE A 101 -21.45 19.45 10.87
C ILE A 101 -22.96 19.73 10.96
N ILE A 102 -23.75 18.78 11.47
CA ILE A 102 -25.21 18.96 11.57
C ILE A 102 -25.56 20.08 12.55
N SER A 103 -24.88 20.15 13.71
CA SER A 103 -25.09 21.20 14.70
C SER A 103 -24.69 22.58 14.17
N ALA A 104 -23.61 22.69 13.39
CA ALA A 104 -23.21 23.94 12.76
C ALA A 104 -24.25 24.45 11.72
N LEU A 105 -25.08 23.55 11.18
CA LEU A 105 -26.12 23.86 10.19
C LEU A 105 -27.49 24.15 10.82
N GLU A 106 -27.66 24.05 12.14
CA GLU A 106 -28.91 24.38 12.84
C GLU A 106 -29.48 25.77 12.50
N PRO A 107 -28.66 26.84 12.35
CA PRO A 107 -29.17 28.16 11.96
C PRO A 107 -29.66 28.24 10.50
N HIS A 108 -29.40 27.20 9.68
CA HIS A 108 -29.63 27.17 8.24
C HIS A 108 -30.44 25.93 7.82
N GLU A 109 -31.74 25.92 8.15
CA GLU A 109 -32.65 24.78 7.94
C GLU A 109 -32.57 24.16 6.54
N ALA A 110 -32.59 24.99 5.48
CA ALA A 110 -32.54 24.51 4.10
C ALA A 110 -31.22 23.79 3.76
N ALA A 111 -30.09 24.26 4.31
CA ALA A 111 -28.78 23.64 4.12
C ALA A 111 -28.66 22.34 4.92
N ARG A 112 -29.19 22.34 6.16
CA ARG A 112 -29.27 21.14 7.02
C ARG A 112 -30.05 20.01 6.34
N GLU A 113 -31.22 20.29 5.80
CA GLU A 113 -32.00 19.28 5.09
C GLU A 113 -31.31 18.75 3.83
N ALA A 114 -30.67 19.63 3.05
CA ALA A 114 -29.95 19.22 1.85
C ALA A 114 -28.80 18.24 2.18
N VAL A 115 -28.06 18.49 3.26
CA VAL A 115 -26.98 17.63 3.74
C VAL A 115 -27.52 16.30 4.28
N LEU A 116 -28.61 16.31 5.05
CA LEU A 116 -29.23 15.08 5.56
C LEU A 116 -29.68 14.16 4.42
N ARG A 117 -30.36 14.70 3.40
CA ARG A 117 -30.76 13.95 2.20
C ARG A 117 -29.57 13.36 1.45
N ALA A 118 -28.46 14.10 1.33
CA ALA A 118 -27.25 13.61 0.67
C ALA A 118 -26.59 12.47 1.46
N LEU A 119 -26.58 12.55 2.80
CA LEU A 119 -26.02 11.50 3.66
C LEU A 119 -26.84 10.20 3.63
N GLU A 120 -28.16 10.30 3.49
CA GLU A 120 -29.06 9.12 3.33
C GLU A 120 -28.84 8.41 1.99
N GLN A 121 -28.52 9.15 0.93
CA GLN A 121 -28.25 8.60 -0.41
C GLN A 121 -26.86 7.96 -0.50
N GLY A 122 -25.84 8.61 0.06
CA GLY A 122 -24.46 8.11 0.04
C GLY A 122 -24.21 6.89 0.94
N GLY A 123 -24.99 6.72 2.02
CA GLY A 123 -24.86 5.57 2.94
C GLY A 123 -25.35 4.23 2.36
N GLY A 124 -25.99 4.21 1.19
CA GLY A 124 -26.52 3.01 0.55
C GLY A 124 -25.63 2.39 -0.53
N GLU A 125 -24.61 3.09 -1.03
CA GLU A 125 -23.76 2.63 -2.13
C GLU A 125 -22.52 1.82 -1.67
N ASP A 126 -22.10 1.95 -0.41
CA ASP A 126 -20.89 1.30 0.12
C ASP A 126 -21.05 -0.19 0.51
N VAL A 127 -22.18 -0.83 0.19
CA VAL A 127 -22.43 -2.27 0.50
C VAL A 127 -22.24 -3.19 -0.74
N ARG A 128 -21.82 -2.66 -1.90
CA ARG A 128 -21.71 -3.45 -3.14
C ARG A 128 -20.42 -3.24 -3.95
N ALA A 129 -19.27 -3.13 -3.29
CA ALA A 129 -17.97 -3.23 -3.95
C ALA A 129 -17.09 -4.28 -3.27
#